data_AF-A0A3A5IBW3-F1
#
_entry.id   AF-A0A3A5IBW3-F1
#
_cell.length_a   1.000
_cell.length_b   1.000
_cell.length_c   1.000
_cell.angle_alpha   90.00
_cell.angle_beta   90.00
_cell.angle_gamma   90.00
#
_symmetry.space_group_name_H-M   'P 1'
#
loop_
_entity.id
_entity.type
_entity.pdbx_description
1 polymer ?
#
loop_
_entity_poly.entity_id
_entity_poly.type
_entity_poly.pdbx_seq_one_letter_code
_entity_poly.pdbx_strand_id
1 'polypeptide(L)' 'MKKKNETGPAGKTFEFNHYQSADETEKGFAVTHEQVTDTYTEGTIEGRIDQLDQAIKDFPKQ' A
#
# COMPACT_ATOMS: atom_id res chain seq x y z
N MET A 1 -18.14 -20.91 26.23
CA MET A 1 -17.42 -19.62 26.15
C MET A 1 -17.82 -18.94 24.84
N LYS A 2 -18.38 -17.72 24.88
CA LYS A 2 -18.62 -16.95 23.64
C LYS A 2 -17.26 -16.44 23.14
N LYS A 3 -16.84 -16.83 21.94
CA LYS A 3 -15.68 -16.21 21.29
C LYS A 3 -15.97 -14.71 21.18
N LYS A 4 -15.07 -13.87 21.71
CA LYS A 4 -15.09 -12.45 21.36
C LYS A 4 -14.74 -12.38 19.88
N ASN A 5 -15.59 -11.75 19.07
CA ASN A 5 -15.19 -11.38 17.73
C ASN A 5 -14.09 -10.34 17.90
N GLU A 6 -12.86 -10.69 17.56
CA GLU A 6 -11.72 -9.78 17.61
C GLU A 6 -11.94 -8.71 16.54
N THR A 7 -12.37 -7.53 16.97
CA THR A 7 -12.54 -6.35 16.11
C THR A 7 -11.26 -5.50 16.02
N GLY A 8 -10.16 -5.99 16.57
CA GLY A 8 -8.88 -5.28 16.62
C GLY A 8 -7.97 -5.57 15.43
N PRO A 9 -6.80 -4.91 15.36
CA PRO A 9 -5.81 -5.16 14.30
C PRO A 9 -5.10 -6.52 14.42
N ALA A 10 -5.21 -7.19 15.56
CA ALA A 10 -4.57 -8.48 15.79
C ALA A 10 -5.04 -9.52 14.76
N GLY A 11 -4.09 -10.12 14.05
CA GLY A 11 -4.37 -11.14 13.04
C GLY A 11 -4.84 -10.61 11.68
N LYS A 12 -5.04 -9.30 11.51
CA LYS A 12 -5.30 -8.71 10.19
C LYS A 12 -4.01 -8.69 9.36
N THR A 13 -4.14 -8.92 8.05
CA THR A 13 -3.06 -8.82 7.06
C THR A 13 -3.43 -7.82 5.97
N PHE A 14 -2.48 -7.54 5.08
CA PHE A 14 -2.77 -6.79 3.86
C PHE A 14 -3.84 -7.50 3.02
N GLU A 15 -4.80 -6.73 2.51
CA GLU A 15 -5.75 -7.12 1.49
C GLU A 15 -5.84 -5.99 0.46
N PHE A 16 -5.89 -6.32 -0.83
CA PHE A 16 -5.86 -5.31 -1.90
C PHE A 16 -7.03 -4.32 -1.82
N ASN A 17 -8.20 -4.75 -1.36
CA ASN A 17 -9.37 -3.88 -1.21
C ASN A 17 -9.25 -2.88 -0.04
N HIS A 18 -8.28 -3.04 0.87
CA HIS A 18 -8.13 -2.17 2.04
C HIS A 18 -7.81 -0.71 1.68
N TYR A 19 -7.24 -0.43 0.50
CA TYR A 19 -7.08 0.95 0.02
C TYR A 19 -8.42 1.72 -0.06
N GLN A 20 -9.52 1.01 -0.29
CA GLN A 20 -10.86 1.57 -0.42
C GLN A 20 -11.71 1.40 0.86
N SER A 21 -11.17 0.79 1.92
CA SER A 21 -11.90 0.57 3.16
C SER A 21 -12.33 1.88 3.81
N ALA A 22 -13.37 1.88 4.63
CA ALA A 22 -13.68 3.01 5.51
C ALA A 22 -12.92 2.93 6.85
N ASP A 23 -12.32 1.78 7.17
CA ASP A 23 -11.49 1.57 8.37
C ASP A 23 -10.07 2.11 8.12
N GLU A 24 -9.66 3.07 8.94
CA GLU A 24 -8.33 3.70 8.85
C GLU A 24 -7.18 2.71 9.09
N THR A 25 -7.41 1.70 9.93
CA THR A 25 -6.42 0.65 10.23
C THR A 25 -6.16 -0.20 8.99
N GLU A 26 -7.23 -0.55 8.27
CA GLU A 26 -7.14 -1.31 7.02
C GLU A 26 -6.42 -0.50 5.95
N LYS A 27 -6.78 0.77 5.76
CA LYS A 27 -6.03 1.67 4.86
C LYS A 27 -4.56 1.77 5.24
N GLY A 28 -4.25 1.88 6.53
CA GLY A 28 -2.88 1.93 7.03
C GLY A 28 -2.08 0.67 6.68
N PHE A 29 -2.69 -0.52 6.76
CA PHE A 29 -2.05 -1.76 6.33
C PHE A 29 -1.76 -1.78 4.82
N ALA A 30 -2.66 -1.23 4.01
CA ALA A 30 -2.45 -1.12 2.57
C ALA A 30 -1.29 -0.17 2.23
N VAL A 31 -1.32 1.04 2.79
CA VAL A 31 -0.28 2.06 2.57
C VAL A 31 1.09 1.58 3.04
N THR A 32 1.19 0.91 4.19
CA THR A 32 2.48 0.39 4.67
C THR A 32 3.00 -0.77 3.81
N HIS A 33 2.11 -1.59 3.23
CA HIS A 33 2.51 -2.62 2.27
C HIS A 33 3.07 -2.01 0.97
N GLU A 34 2.47 -0.92 0.49
CA GLU A 34 2.96 -0.11 -0.64
C GLU A 34 4.35 0.44 -0.34
N GLN A 35 4.51 1.19 0.76
CA GLN A 35 5.78 1.81 1.14
C GLN A 35 6.93 0.81 1.26
N VAL A 36 6.68 -0.40 1.78
CA VAL A 36 7.69 -1.46 1.84
C VAL A 36 8.08 -1.93 0.43
N THR A 37 7.11 -2.08 -0.45
CA THR A 37 7.33 -2.51 -1.85
C THR A 37 8.06 -1.43 -2.65
N ASP A 38 7.72 -0.16 -2.46
CA ASP A 38 8.39 1.00 -3.05
C ASP A 38 9.83 1.08 -2.55
N THR A 39 10.05 0.94 -1.24
CA THR A 39 11.42 0.92 -0.69
C THR A 39 12.24 -0.22 -1.26
N TYR A 40 11.64 -1.40 -1.44
CA TYR A 40 12.35 -2.55 -2.00
C TYR A 40 12.68 -2.35 -3.49
N THR A 41 11.79 -1.71 -4.24
CA THR A 41 11.89 -1.58 -5.71
C THR A 41 12.66 -0.33 -6.13
N GLU A 42 12.36 0.80 -5.49
CA GLU A 42 12.85 2.14 -5.83
C GLU A 42 13.93 2.62 -4.84
N GLY A 43 14.02 2.03 -3.64
CA GLY A 43 14.97 2.43 -2.61
C GLY A 43 14.50 3.58 -1.72
N THR A 44 13.27 4.07 -1.91
CA THR A 44 12.70 5.21 -1.19
C THR A 44 11.21 5.00 -0.90
N ILE A 45 10.68 5.70 0.10
CA ILE A 45 9.23 5.72 0.45
C ILE A 45 8.50 6.95 -0.09
N GLU A 46 9.19 7.82 -0.83
CA GLU A 46 8.69 9.17 -1.13
C GLU A 46 7.50 9.20 -2.11
N GLY A 47 6.99 8.05 -2.57
CA GLY A 47 5.89 7.97 -3.54
C GLY A 47 6.21 8.69 -4.84
N ARG A 48 7.49 8.92 -5.11
CA ARG A 48 8.03 9.60 -6.28
C ARG A 48 8.69 8.53 -7.14
N ILE A 49 8.11 8.27 -8.30
CA ILE A 49 8.74 7.43 -9.30
C ILE A 49 9.92 8.23 -9.86
N ASP A 50 11.14 7.93 -9.39
CA ASP A 50 12.39 8.63 -9.77
C ASP A 50 12.64 8.63 -11.28
N GLN A 51 12.02 7.71 -12.03
CA GLN A 51 12.15 7.57 -13.48
C GLN A 51 10.88 7.93 -14.26
N LEU A 52 9.85 8.54 -13.66
CA LEU A 52 8.60 8.83 -14.38
C LEU A 52 8.83 9.71 -15.60
N ASP A 53 9.63 10.77 -15.44
CA ASP A 53 9.95 11.69 -16.52
C ASP A 53 10.75 11.02 -17.64
N GLN A 54 11.63 10.09 -17.30
CA GLN A 54 12.42 9.34 -18.28
C GLN A 54 11.54 8.30 -18.98
N ALA A 55 10.70 7.58 -18.24
CA ALA A 55 9.74 6.62 -18.77
C ALA A 55 8.71 7.29 -19.70
N ILE A 56 8.24 8.51 -19.40
CA ILE A 56 7.34 9.28 -20.28
C ILE A 56 8.04 9.68 -21.58
N LYS A 57 9.33 10.03 -21.53
CA LYS A 57 10.11 10.34 -22.74
C LYS A 57 10.31 9.12 -23.61
N ASP A 58 10.64 7.98 -23.01
CA ASP A 58 10.93 6.73 -23.71
C ASP A 58 9.63 6.05 -24.20
N PHE A 59 8.53 6.23 -23.48
CA PHE A 59 7.20 5.70 -23.77
C PHE A 59 6.14 6.79 -23.70
N PRO A 60 6.06 7.68 -24.71
CA PRO A 60 5.05 8.71 -24.75
C PRO A 60 3.66 8.08 -24.79
N LYS A 61 2.75 8.59 -23.97
CA LYS A 61 1.34 8.19 -24.00
C LYS A 61 0.79 8.47 -25.41
N GLN A 62 0.22 7.45 -26.05
CA GLN A 62 -0.39 7.54 -27.38
C GLN A 62 -1.63 8.45 -27.39
#